data_AF-A0A0C2FBY6-F1
#
_entry.id   AF-A0A0C2FBY6-F1
#
_cell.length_a   1.000
_cell.length_b   1.000
_cell.length_c   1.000
_cell.angle_alpha   90.00
_cell.angle_beta   90.00
_cell.angle_gamma   90.00
#
_symmetry.space_group_name_H-M   'P 1'
#
loop_
_entity.id
_entity.type
_entity.pdbx_description
1 polymer ?
#
loop_
_entity_poly.entity_id
_entity_poly.type
_entity_poly.pdbx_seq_one_letter_code
_entity_poly.pdbx_strand_id
1 'polypeptide(L)'
;SVDLMLLGCRSCHLGAVRHASTSQYYDAIVVGGGLVGNAIACAMGQNSKLSSKRVLLLEGGNTTSLPKTPPEHYSNRVSAVGPASIHLFR
;
A
#
# COMPACT_ATOMS: atom_id res chain seq x y z
N SER A 1 -23.13 -0.64 16.23
CA SER A 1 -22.59 -2.00 16.09
C SER A 1 -22.24 -2.27 14.65
N VAL A 2 -21.22 -3.11 14.41
CA VAL A 2 -20.48 -3.42 13.18
C VAL A 2 -19.25 -2.51 13.00
N ASP A 3 -18.19 -2.73 13.78
CA ASP A 3 -17.19 -3.81 13.62
C ASP A 3 -16.57 -3.79 12.21
N LEU A 4 -15.89 -2.67 11.92
CA LEU A 4 -14.98 -2.56 10.79
C LEU A 4 -13.71 -3.32 11.20
N MET A 5 -13.70 -4.60 10.84
CA MET A 5 -12.58 -5.53 10.97
C MET A 5 -11.25 -4.79 10.84
N LEU A 6 -10.58 -4.68 11.98
CA LEU A 6 -9.13 -4.67 12.05
C LEU A 6 -8.64 -5.85 11.22
N LEU A 7 -8.31 -5.62 9.94
CA LEU A 7 -7.41 -6.49 9.25
C LEU A 7 -6.05 -6.25 9.90
N GLY A 8 -5.67 -7.20 10.75
CA GLY A 8 -4.53 -7.15 11.65
C GLY A 8 -3.19 -7.06 10.93
N CYS A 9 -2.88 -5.90 10.36
CA CYS A 9 -1.52 -5.51 10.04
C CYS A 9 -0.88 -5.03 11.35
N ARG A 10 -0.21 -5.95 12.05
CA ARG A 10 0.60 -5.63 13.23
C ARG A 10 1.61 -4.54 12.82
N SER A 11 1.32 -3.30 13.20
CA SER A 11 2.14 -2.10 12.99
C SER A 11 2.50 -1.77 11.52
N CYS A 12 1.50 -1.49 10.68
CA CYS A 12 1.72 -0.56 9.57
C CYS A 12 1.73 0.88 10.15
N HIS A 13 2.90 1.38 10.52
CA HIS A 13 3.06 2.82 10.78
C HIS A 13 2.81 3.55 9.45
N LEU A 14 1.57 3.97 9.23
CA LEU A 14 1.18 4.89 8.17
C LEU A 14 1.72 6.29 8.54
N GLY A 15 3.04 6.44 8.49
CA GLY A 15 3.73 7.68 8.78
C GLY A 15 3.59 8.61 7.60
N ALA A 16 2.81 9.68 7.75
CA ALA A 16 2.99 10.88 6.93
C ALA A 16 4.49 11.26 7.01
N VAL A 17 5.09 11.61 5.87
CA VAL A 17 6.50 12.01 5.77
C VAL A 17 6.75 13.17 6.74
N ARG A 18 7.19 12.85 7.96
CA ARG A 18 7.74 13.81 8.88
C ARG A 18 9.09 14.16 8.27
N HIS A 19 9.30 15.43 7.96
CA HIS A 19 10.63 15.95 7.64
C HIS A 19 11.51 15.71 8.87
N ALA A 20 12.11 14.52 8.95
CA ALA A 20 12.94 14.10 10.07
C ALA A 20 14.37 14.48 9.72
N SER A 21 14.90 15.46 10.45
CA SER A 21 16.28 15.96 10.42
C SER A 21 17.31 14.93 10.91
N THR A 22 17.17 13.66 10.54
CA THR A 22 18.16 12.60 10.79
C THR A 22 18.10 11.66 9.61
N SER A 23 19.23 11.40 8.96
CA SER A 23 19.34 10.50 7.80
C SER A 23 18.64 9.15 8.06
N GLN A 24 17.39 9.03 7.61
CA GLN A 24 16.63 7.78 7.67
C GLN A 24 16.93 7.01 6.40
N TYR A 25 17.88 6.10 6.50
CA TYR A 25 18.14 5.12 5.45
C TYR A 25 17.01 4.09 5.41
N TYR A 26 16.60 3.75 4.19
CA TYR A 26 15.64 2.69 3.90
C TYR A 26 16.37 1.56 3.19
N ASP A 27 16.01 0.33 3.49
CA ASP A 27 16.56 -0.86 2.81
C ASP A 27 15.99 -0.99 1.39
N ALA A 28 14.77 -0.49 1.16
CA ALA A 28 14.12 -0.48 -0.15
C ALA A 28 13.16 0.72 -0.29
N ILE A 29 13.09 1.26 -1.51
CA ILE A 29 12.16 2.33 -1.87
C ILE A 29 11.32 1.87 -3.06
N VAL A 30 9.99 1.95 -2.92
CA VAL A 30 9.01 1.68 -3.97
C VAL A 30 8.48 3.01 -4.47
N VAL A 31 8.68 3.31 -5.75
CA VAL A 31 8.19 4.55 -6.37
C VAL A 31 6.96 4.22 -7.22
N GLY A 32 5.83 4.88 -6.92
CA GLY A 32 4.54 4.70 -7.58
C GLY A 32 3.57 3.80 -6.80
N GLY A 33 2.61 4.39 -6.09
CA GLY A 33 1.49 3.81 -5.37
C GLY A 33 0.29 3.40 -6.23
N GLY A 34 0.54 2.87 -7.42
CA GLY A 34 -0.48 2.19 -8.22
C GLY A 34 -0.83 0.80 -7.66
N LEU A 35 -1.54 -0.02 -8.46
CA LEU A 35 -1.89 -1.38 -8.07
C LEU A 35 -0.66 -2.21 -7.71
N VAL A 36 0.39 -2.14 -8.51
CA VAL A 36 1.62 -2.94 -8.32
C VAL A 36 2.44 -2.44 -7.13
N GLY A 37 2.61 -1.12 -6.98
CA GLY A 37 3.40 -0.56 -5.89
C GLY A 37 2.81 -0.84 -4.51
N ASN A 38 1.48 -0.72 -4.38
CA ASN A 38 0.80 -1.08 -3.14
C ASN A 38 0.85 -2.59 -2.90
N ALA A 39 0.73 -3.42 -3.95
CA ALA A 39 0.85 -4.87 -3.83
C ALA A 39 2.21 -5.29 -3.24
N ILE A 40 3.30 -4.76 -3.79
CA ILE A 40 4.65 -5.11 -3.31
C ILE A 40 4.93 -4.53 -1.92
N ALA A 41 4.50 -3.30 -1.64
CA ALA A 41 4.65 -2.74 -0.29
C ALA A 41 3.90 -3.59 0.75
N CYS A 42 2.71 -4.07 0.41
CA CYS A 42 1.92 -4.99 1.24
C CYS A 42 2.64 -6.33 1.41
N ALA A 43 3.08 -6.97 0.32
CA ALA A 43 3.78 -8.25 0.36
C ALA A 43 5.08 -8.16 1.20
N MET A 44 5.82 -7.06 1.09
CA MET A 44 7.02 -6.82 1.90
C MET A 44 6.69 -6.62 3.37
N GLY A 45 5.62 -5.87 3.69
CA GLY A 45 5.17 -5.65 5.07
C GLY A 45 4.65 -6.92 5.76
N GLN A 46 4.07 -7.86 5.01
CA GLN A 46 3.59 -9.14 5.53
C GLN A 46 4.67 -10.23 5.62
N ASN A 47 5.79 -10.05 4.92
CA ASN A 47 6.85 -11.05 4.88
C ASN A 47 7.67 -11.01 6.17
N SER A 48 7.57 -12.06 6.99
CA SER A 48 8.30 -12.18 8.26
C SER A 48 9.83 -12.10 8.11
N LYS A 49 10.38 -12.48 6.95
CA LYS A 49 11.82 -12.36 6.69
C LYS A 49 12.26 -10.91 6.47
N LEU A 50 11.33 -10.04 6.10
CA LEU A 50 11.57 -8.62 5.84
C LEU A 50 11.09 -7.73 7.01
N SER A 51 10.68 -8.30 8.14
CA SER A 51 10.14 -7.54 9.27
C SER A 51 11.14 -6.58 9.92
N SER A 52 12.43 -6.83 9.75
CA SER A 52 13.51 -5.95 10.23
C SER A 52 13.92 -4.87 9.22
N LYS A 53 13.31 -4.87 8.03
CA LYS A 53 13.65 -3.98 6.92
C LYS A 53 12.74 -2.76 6.86
N ARG A 54 13.33 -1.61 6.58
CA ARG A 54 12.59 -0.36 6.39
C ARG A 54 12.29 -0.16 4.92
N VAL A 55 11.00 -0.22 4.58
CA VAL A 55 10.51 -0.03 3.20
C VAL A 55 9.72 1.28 3.13
N LEU A 56 10.06 2.12 2.15
CA LEU A 56 9.36 3.37 1.88
C LEU A 56 8.60 3.27 0.56
N LEU A 57 7.30 3.63 0.55
CA LEU A 57 6.53 3.80 -0.68
C LEU A 57 6.28 5.29 -0.93
N LEU A 58 6.66 5.78 -2.12
CA LEU A 58 6.50 7.15 -2.55
C LEU A 58 5.44 7.22 -3.66
N GLU A 59 4.41 8.04 -3.48
CA GLU A 59 3.39 8.34 -4.48
C GLU A 59 3.30 9.85 -4.68
N GLY A 60 3.36 10.30 -5.94
CA GLY A 60 3.29 11.71 -6.30
C GLY A 60 1.86 12.23 -6.47
N GLY A 61 0.88 11.35 -6.59
CA GLY A 61 -0.53 11.67 -6.70
C GLY A 61 -1.17 12.09 -5.38
N ASN A 62 -2.24 12.88 -5.48
CA ASN A 62 -3.01 13.31 -4.33
C ASN A 62 -3.68 12.12 -3.62
N THR A 63 -3.68 12.14 -2.29
CA THR A 63 -4.42 11.17 -1.48
C THR A 63 -5.91 11.37 -1.72
N THR A 64 -6.48 10.54 -2.58
CA THR A 64 -7.91 10.55 -2.89
C THR A 64 -8.57 9.47 -2.05
N SER A 65 -9.52 9.86 -1.21
CA SER A 65 -10.35 8.89 -0.50
C SER A 65 -11.22 8.15 -1.52
N LEU A 66 -11.40 6.85 -1.31
CA LEU A 66 -12.36 6.09 -2.10
C LEU A 66 -13.75 6.72 -1.93
N PRO A 67 -14.44 7.08 -3.02
CA PRO A 67 -15.79 7.62 -2.92
C PRO A 67 -16.70 6.55 -2.29
N LYS A 68 -17.57 6.97 -1.37
CA LYS A 68 -18.51 6.07 -0.67
C LYS A 68 -19.47 5.37 -1.63
N THR A 69 -19.73 6.01 -2.77
CA THR A 69 -20.56 5.50 -3.85
C THR A 69 -19.70 5.34 -5.10
N PRO A 70 -19.76 4.20 -5.79
CA PRO A 70 -19.08 4.03 -7.08
C PRO A 70 -19.56 5.11 -8.06
N PRO A 71 -18.66 5.68 -8.88
CA PRO A 71 -19.08 6.62 -9.91
C PRO A 71 -19.98 5.93 -10.94
N GLU A 72 -21.00 6.62 -11.44
CA GLU A 72 -21.90 6.09 -12.49
C GLU A 72 -21.16 5.76 -13.79
N HIS A 73 -20.09 6.51 -14.09
CA HIS A 73 -19.19 6.21 -15.19
C HIS A 73 -17.88 5.60 -14.70
N TYR A 74 -17.64 4.38 -15.14
CA TYR A 74 -16.41 3.66 -14.90
C TYR A 74 -15.22 4.36 -15.55
N SER A 75 -14.21 4.69 -14.75
CA SER A 75 -12.93 5.18 -15.25
C SER A 75 -12.07 3.98 -15.65
N ASN A 76 -11.48 4.00 -16.86
CA ASN A 76 -10.63 2.92 -17.44
C ASN A 76 -9.28 2.71 -16.73
N ARG A 77 -9.20 2.97 -15.43
CA ARG A 77 -8.04 2.65 -14.58
C ARG A 77 -8.15 1.23 -14.05
N VAL A 78 -8.48 0.30 -14.93
CA VAL A 78 -8.69 -1.11 -14.56
C VAL A 78 -7.68 -2.01 -15.20
N SER A 79 -7.17 -2.93 -14.38
CA SER A 79 -6.22 -3.96 -14.80
C SER A 79 -6.93 -5.29 -14.76
N ALA A 80 -6.76 -6.09 -15.81
CA ALA A 80 -7.14 -7.50 -15.78
C ALA A 80 -6.25 -8.22 -14.76
N VAL A 81 -6.86 -8.80 -13.72
CA VAL A 81 -6.14 -9.52 -12.67
C VAL A 81 -6.07 -11.00 -13.07
N GLY A 82 -4.88 -11.46 -13.43
CA GLY A 82 -4.64 -12.87 -13.75
C GLY A 82 -4.57 -13.76 -12.49
N PRO A 83 -4.62 -15.10 -12.63
CA PRO A 83 -4.54 -16.03 -11.50
C PRO A 83 -3.32 -15.80 -10.59
N ALA A 84 -2.17 -15.46 -11.17
CA ALA A 84 -0.95 -15.14 -10.44
C ALA A 84 -1.09 -13.87 -9.58
N SER A 85 -1.72 -12.82 -10.11
CA SER A 85 -2.00 -11.59 -9.36
C SER A 85 -2.97 -11.86 -8.21
N ILE A 86 -3.98 -12.71 -8.40
CA ILE A 86 -4.88 -13.12 -7.32
C ILE A 86 -4.08 -13.77 -6.19
N HIS A 87 -3.14 -14.66 -6.50
CA HIS A 87 -2.33 -15.31 -5.47
C HIS A 87 -1.44 -14.33 -4.70
N LEU A 88 -0.96 -13.25 -5.32
CA LEU A 88 -0.21 -12.18 -4.64
C LEU A 88 -1.06 -11.34 -3.68
N PHE A 89 -2.38 -11.25 -3.89
CA PHE A 89 -3.28 -10.46 -3.04
C PHE A 89 -4.02 -11.28 -1.97
N ARG A 90 -3.89 -12.61 -1.98
CA ARG A 90 -4.44 -13.51 -0.96
C ARG A 90 -3.58 -13.51 0.29
#